data_AF-A0A4Q3C650-F1
#
_entry.id   AF-A0A4Q3C650-F1
#
_cell.length_a   1.000
_cell.length_b   1.000
_cell.length_c   1.000
_cell.angle_alpha   90.00
_cell.angle_beta   90.00
_cell.angle_gamma   90.00
#
_symmetry.space_group_name_H-M   'P 1'
#
loop_
_entity.id
_entity.type
_entity.pdbx_description
1 polymer ?
#
loop_
_entity_poly.entity_id
_entity_poly.type
_entity_poly.pdbx_seq_one_letter_code
_entity_poly.pdbx_strand_id
1 'polypeptide(L)'
;EDRFAAVAWQKGPFGSPVFADVAAWFDCSMHDHVDAGDHVILIGRVEGFENSGRTGLGYARGGYFTPALAEKSLLANADGSLLLGAVAERDGQILMVEDGKGGWTLPFVEKAETEGLEALEDHVDQHFGLILWPSLLYSVYEDTKTGRQHVIYRATLTAGVPKAGRFFPIQSLPLDEINDSAVRDLVKRYAAESTLGNFGVYFGNQEKGRVHAVAAKG
;
A
#
# COMPACT_ATOMS: atom_id res chain seq x y z
N GLU A 1 18.69 -34.55 2.75
CA GLU A 1 17.72 -33.69 2.04
C GLU A 1 18.43 -32.39 1.71
N ASP A 2 18.36 -31.94 0.45
CA ASP A 2 19.05 -30.73 0.00
C ASP A 2 18.07 -29.55 0.02
N ARG A 3 18.23 -28.65 1.00
CA ARG A 3 17.37 -27.46 1.13
C ARG A 3 17.58 -26.45 0.00
N PHE A 4 18.78 -26.39 -0.58
CA PHE A 4 19.10 -25.45 -1.67
C PHE A 4 18.51 -25.89 -3.00
N ALA A 5 18.13 -27.16 -3.16
CA ALA A 5 17.47 -27.66 -4.36
C ALA A 5 16.09 -27.01 -4.61
N ALA A 6 15.46 -26.42 -3.60
CA ALA A 6 14.13 -25.81 -3.70
C ALA A 6 14.14 -24.33 -4.12
N VAL A 7 15.31 -23.70 -4.25
CA VAL A 7 15.42 -22.25 -4.50
C VAL A 7 16.58 -21.93 -5.44
N ALA A 8 16.36 -20.99 -6.37
CA ALA A 8 17.44 -20.48 -7.21
C ALA A 8 18.36 -19.56 -6.38
N TRP A 9 19.66 -19.80 -6.45
CA TRP A 9 20.65 -19.03 -5.69
C TRP A 9 21.97 -18.89 -6.45
N GLN A 10 22.74 -17.87 -6.06
CA GLN A 10 24.09 -17.60 -6.56
C GLN A 10 25.01 -17.18 -5.40
N LYS A 11 26.33 -17.18 -5.62
CA LYS A 11 27.25 -16.60 -4.64
C LYS A 11 27.13 -15.07 -4.64
N GLY A 12 26.95 -14.51 -3.46
CA GLY A 12 27.03 -13.08 -3.20
C GLY A 12 28.45 -12.56 -3.33
N PRO A 13 28.64 -11.22 -3.27
CA PRO A 13 29.93 -10.57 -3.44
C PRO A 13 31.01 -11.04 -2.45
N PHE A 14 30.59 -11.52 -1.28
CA PHE A 14 31.47 -12.03 -0.21
C PHE A 14 31.40 -13.56 -0.05
N GLY A 15 30.75 -14.25 -0.99
CA GLY A 15 30.73 -15.70 -1.11
C GLY A 15 29.55 -16.40 -0.44
N SER A 16 28.69 -15.68 0.29
CA SER A 16 27.47 -16.24 0.90
C SER A 16 26.42 -16.60 -0.15
N PRO A 17 25.58 -17.63 0.06
CA PRO A 17 24.45 -17.90 -0.84
C PRO A 17 23.42 -16.77 -0.83
N VAL A 18 23.13 -16.21 -2.00
CA VAL A 18 22.11 -15.17 -2.22
C VAL A 18 20.99 -15.75 -3.08
N PHE A 19 19.76 -15.68 -2.58
CA PHE A 19 18.58 -16.20 -3.27
C PHE A 19 18.03 -15.21 -4.30
N ALA A 20 17.47 -15.73 -5.39
CA ALA A 20 16.72 -14.93 -6.35
C ALA A 20 15.34 -14.53 -5.78
N ASP A 21 14.75 -13.48 -6.36
CA ASP A 21 13.38 -13.01 -6.08
C ASP A 21 13.05 -12.66 -4.61
N VAL A 22 14.08 -12.38 -3.80
CA VAL A 22 13.90 -11.90 -2.43
C VAL A 22 13.62 -10.40 -2.37
N ALA A 23 12.93 -9.97 -1.30
CA ALA A 23 12.71 -8.55 -1.04
C ALA A 23 14.04 -7.78 -0.84
N ALA A 24 14.95 -8.37 -0.07
CA ALA A 24 16.31 -7.86 0.12
C ALA A 24 17.24 -9.00 0.55
N TRP A 25 18.55 -8.80 0.40
CA TRP A 25 19.58 -9.67 0.97
C TRP A 25 20.74 -8.86 1.53
N PHE A 26 21.47 -9.45 2.48
CA PHE A 26 22.67 -8.89 3.11
C PHE A 26 23.74 -9.98 3.16
N ASP A 27 24.89 -9.76 2.53
CA ASP A 27 26.08 -10.60 2.60
C ASP A 27 27.00 -10.02 3.68
N CYS A 28 27.20 -10.76 4.77
CA CYS A 28 27.80 -10.25 5.99
C CYS A 28 29.04 -11.03 6.39
N SER A 29 30.00 -10.34 7.01
CA SER A 29 31.09 -10.95 7.77
C SER A 29 30.71 -11.04 9.25
N MET A 30 31.16 -12.10 9.94
CA MET A 30 30.90 -12.27 11.38
C MET A 30 31.65 -11.20 12.18
N HIS A 31 30.91 -10.35 12.90
CA HIS A 31 31.48 -9.29 13.72
C HIS A 31 31.60 -9.71 15.18
N ASP A 32 30.55 -10.29 15.75
CA ASP A 32 30.51 -10.71 17.16
C ASP A 32 29.46 -11.79 17.41
N HIS A 33 29.56 -12.49 18.54
CA HIS A 33 28.50 -13.34 19.07
C HIS A 33 28.28 -13.09 20.57
N VAL A 34 27.01 -13.06 20.98
CA VAL A 34 26.62 -12.84 22.37
C VAL A 34 25.76 -13.99 22.87
N ASP A 35 26.15 -14.59 23.99
CA ASP A 35 25.36 -15.62 24.66
C ASP A 35 24.06 -15.03 25.22
N ALA A 36 22.92 -15.66 24.91
CA ALA A 36 21.58 -15.22 25.28
C ALA A 36 20.74 -16.40 25.80
N GLY A 37 21.24 -17.07 26.85
CA GLY A 37 20.58 -18.22 27.46
C GLY A 37 20.69 -19.47 26.60
N ASP A 38 19.56 -19.95 26.07
CA ASP A 38 19.48 -21.09 25.14
C ASP A 38 19.68 -20.68 23.67
N HIS A 39 19.95 -19.40 23.41
CA HIS A 39 20.24 -18.85 22.08
C HIS A 39 21.58 -18.12 22.06
N VAL A 40 22.11 -17.91 20.85
CA VAL A 40 23.26 -17.03 20.58
C VAL A 40 22.82 -15.95 19.61
N ILE A 41 23.13 -14.69 19.94
CA ILE A 41 22.92 -13.55 19.04
C ILE A 41 24.15 -13.44 18.16
N LEU A 42 23.97 -13.52 16.85
CA LEU A 42 25.05 -13.31 15.88
C LEU A 42 24.97 -11.87 15.36
N ILE A 43 26.06 -11.12 15.47
CA ILE A 43 26.17 -9.76 14.95
C ILE A 43 27.03 -9.81 13.70
N GLY A 44 26.45 -9.43 12.56
CA GLY A 44 27.13 -9.39 11.26
C GLY A 44 27.41 -7.97 10.80
N ARG A 45 28.59 -7.74 10.23
CA ARG A 45 28.91 -6.52 9.48
C ARG A 45 28.48 -6.72 8.03
N VAL A 46 27.65 -5.83 7.50
CA VAL A 46 27.19 -5.88 6.10
C VAL A 46 28.35 -5.51 5.16
N GLU A 47 28.72 -6.43 4.27
CA GLU A 47 29.76 -6.23 3.25
C GLU A 47 29.14 -6.00 1.86
N GLY A 48 27.95 -6.56 1.61
CA GLY A 48 27.16 -6.32 0.40
C GLY A 48 25.67 -6.43 0.67
N PHE A 49 24.85 -5.74 -0.10
CA PHE A 49 23.40 -5.82 0.00
C PHE A 49 22.71 -5.45 -1.31
N GLU A 50 21.45 -5.86 -1.45
CA GLU A 50 20.54 -5.37 -2.47
C GLU A 50 19.13 -5.26 -1.90
N ASN A 51 18.39 -4.27 -2.39
CA ASN A 51 16.97 -4.12 -2.15
C ASN A 51 16.27 -4.14 -3.51
N SER A 52 15.39 -5.12 -3.73
CA SER A 52 14.71 -5.26 -5.00
C SER A 52 13.42 -4.44 -5.10
N GLY A 53 13.02 -3.78 -4.01
CA GLY A 53 11.76 -3.06 -3.92
C GLY A 53 10.51 -3.94 -3.87
N ARG A 54 10.68 -5.27 -3.94
CA ARG A 54 9.60 -6.27 -3.80
C ARG A 54 9.06 -6.29 -2.37
N THR A 55 7.83 -6.74 -2.24
CA THR A 55 7.15 -6.90 -0.95
C THR A 55 7.70 -8.10 -0.18
N GLY A 56 8.06 -7.90 1.08
CA GLY A 56 8.52 -8.97 1.97
C GLY A 56 7.40 -9.89 2.45
N LEU A 57 7.76 -11.14 2.77
CA LEU A 57 6.89 -12.08 3.48
C LEU A 57 6.94 -11.77 4.98
N GLY A 58 5.81 -11.43 5.58
CA GLY A 58 5.68 -11.21 7.02
C GLY A 58 5.33 -12.50 7.76
N TYR A 59 5.72 -12.60 9.03
CA TYR A 59 5.29 -13.66 9.94
C TYR A 59 4.86 -13.07 11.28
N ALA A 60 3.63 -13.38 11.72
CA ALA A 60 3.09 -12.92 13.00
C ALA A 60 2.11 -13.93 13.57
N ARG A 61 2.15 -14.13 14.90
CA ARG A 61 1.22 -15.00 15.65
C ARG A 61 1.06 -16.42 15.06
N GLY A 62 2.14 -16.99 14.54
CA GLY A 62 2.13 -18.35 14.01
C GLY A 62 1.84 -18.47 12.51
N GLY A 63 1.53 -17.37 11.81
CA GLY A 63 1.14 -17.39 10.39
C GLY A 63 1.95 -16.42 9.52
N TYR A 64 2.00 -16.75 8.22
CA TYR A 64 2.59 -15.89 7.19
C TYR A 64 1.55 -14.91 6.63
N PHE A 65 1.98 -13.69 6.29
CA PHE A 65 1.14 -12.71 5.62
C PHE A 65 1.93 -11.91 4.59
N THR A 66 1.25 -11.45 3.55
CA THR A 66 1.72 -10.40 2.66
C THR A 66 0.67 -9.28 2.66
N PRO A 67 1.00 -8.04 2.28
CA PRO A 67 0.01 -7.00 2.01
C PRO A 67 -1.14 -7.50 1.12
N ALA A 68 -0.84 -8.22 0.04
CA ALA A 68 -1.84 -8.83 -0.83
C ALA A 68 -2.71 -9.91 -0.13
N LEU A 69 -2.13 -10.67 0.81
CA LEU A 69 -2.88 -11.67 1.58
C LEU A 69 -3.78 -11.01 2.65
N ALA A 70 -3.27 -9.97 3.30
CA ALA A 70 -4.01 -9.17 4.26
C ALA A 70 -5.18 -8.47 3.58
N GLU A 71 -4.92 -7.88 2.41
CA GLU A 71 -5.92 -7.32 1.50
C GLU A 71 -6.95 -8.39 1.10
N LYS A 72 -6.54 -9.53 0.53
CA LYS A 72 -7.45 -10.62 0.16
C LYS A 72 -8.30 -11.13 1.33
N SER A 73 -7.74 -11.21 2.54
CA SER A 73 -8.47 -11.61 3.74
C SER A 73 -9.44 -10.53 4.24
N LEU A 74 -9.12 -9.24 4.09
CA LEU A 74 -10.03 -8.14 4.41
C LEU A 74 -11.18 -8.09 3.40
N LEU A 75 -10.87 -8.31 2.13
CA LEU A 75 -11.83 -8.32 1.02
C LEU A 75 -12.78 -9.53 1.07
N ALA A 76 -12.32 -10.70 1.54
CA ALA A 76 -13.10 -11.94 1.56
C ALA A 76 -14.09 -12.06 2.74
N ASN A 77 -13.99 -11.18 3.76
CA ASN A 77 -14.85 -11.20 4.95
C ASN A 77 -15.81 -9.99 5.01
N ALA A 78 -15.96 -9.24 3.91
CA ALA A 78 -16.93 -8.16 3.84
C ALA A 78 -18.30 -8.74 3.46
N ASP A 79 -19.19 -8.93 4.43
CA ASP A 79 -20.59 -9.33 4.21
C ASP A 79 -21.46 -8.19 3.57
N GLY A 80 -20.83 -7.20 2.95
CA GLY A 80 -21.46 -5.97 2.44
C GLY A 80 -20.71 -5.38 1.24
N SER A 81 -21.27 -4.33 0.64
CA SER A 81 -20.67 -3.75 -0.56
C SER A 81 -19.34 -3.07 -0.27
N LEU A 82 -18.37 -3.37 -1.13
CA LEU A 82 -16.98 -2.97 -0.99
C LEU A 82 -16.68 -1.88 -2.01
N LEU A 83 -16.16 -0.75 -1.53
CA LEU A 83 -15.69 0.36 -2.36
C LEU A 83 -14.17 0.36 -2.43
N LEU A 84 -13.64 0.12 -3.62
CA LEU A 84 -12.22 0.33 -3.90
C LEU A 84 -12.02 1.78 -4.31
N GLY A 85 -11.01 2.45 -3.76
CA GLY A 85 -10.67 3.82 -4.12
C GLY A 85 -9.18 4.04 -4.28
N ALA A 86 -8.81 5.13 -4.93
CA ALA A 86 -7.41 5.53 -5.07
C ALA A 86 -7.16 6.99 -4.70
N VAL A 87 -6.12 7.22 -3.91
CA VAL A 87 -5.37 8.47 -3.98
C VAL A 87 -4.49 8.38 -5.23
N ALA A 88 -5.04 8.82 -6.35
CA ALA A 88 -4.44 8.70 -7.67
C ALA A 88 -3.62 9.95 -7.97
N GLU A 89 -2.30 9.84 -7.83
CA GLU A 89 -1.36 10.96 -7.90
C GLU A 89 -0.63 11.02 -9.26
N ARG A 90 -0.38 12.25 -9.73
CA ARG A 90 0.57 12.57 -10.79
C ARG A 90 1.17 13.95 -10.57
N ASP A 91 2.49 14.07 -10.67
CA ASP A 91 3.23 15.34 -10.59
C ASP A 91 2.88 16.20 -9.35
N GLY A 92 2.71 15.57 -8.19
CA GLY A 92 2.35 16.26 -6.94
C GLY A 92 0.90 16.75 -6.89
N GLN A 93 0.05 16.25 -7.79
CA GLN A 93 -1.39 16.53 -7.83
C GLN A 93 -2.17 15.22 -7.71
N ILE A 94 -3.33 15.25 -7.07
CA ILE A 94 -4.24 14.10 -7.04
C ILE A 94 -5.46 14.36 -7.90
N LEU A 95 -5.94 13.33 -8.58
CA LEU A 95 -7.21 13.36 -9.28
C LEU A 95 -8.34 13.31 -8.26
N MET A 96 -9.25 14.29 -8.31
CA MET A 96 -10.50 14.30 -7.58
C MET A 96 -11.67 14.36 -8.56
N VAL A 97 -12.79 13.76 -8.18
CA VAL A 97 -14.00 13.65 -9.00
C VAL A 97 -15.18 14.27 -8.26
N GLU A 98 -16.20 14.68 -9.02
CA GLU A 98 -17.43 15.22 -8.43
C GLU A 98 -18.16 14.10 -7.66
N ASP A 99 -18.65 14.42 -6.46
CA ASP A 99 -19.37 13.46 -5.61
C ASP A 99 -20.88 13.36 -5.93
N GLY A 100 -21.35 14.08 -6.96
CA GLY A 100 -22.76 14.19 -7.33
C GLY A 100 -23.62 15.03 -6.38
N LYS A 101 -23.03 15.60 -5.33
CA LYS A 101 -23.68 16.45 -4.30
C LYS A 101 -23.10 17.87 -4.28
N GLY A 102 -22.35 18.25 -5.32
CA GLY A 102 -21.71 19.55 -5.45
C GLY A 102 -20.39 19.68 -4.69
N GLY A 103 -19.76 18.57 -4.32
CA GLY A 103 -18.43 18.53 -3.72
C GLY A 103 -17.47 17.59 -4.45
N TRP A 104 -16.28 17.42 -3.86
CA TRP A 104 -15.22 16.57 -4.40
C TRP A 104 -15.04 15.29 -3.58
N THR A 105 -14.61 14.22 -4.26
CA THR A 105 -14.20 12.96 -3.66
C THR A 105 -13.06 12.31 -4.45
N LEU A 106 -12.55 11.17 -3.97
CA LEU A 106 -11.59 10.35 -4.71
C LEU A 106 -12.30 9.46 -5.75
N PRO A 107 -11.61 8.99 -6.79
CA PRO A 107 -12.13 7.93 -7.65
C PRO A 107 -12.43 6.68 -6.82
N PHE A 108 -13.67 6.22 -6.87
CA PHE A 108 -14.13 4.98 -6.24
C PHE A 108 -14.89 4.11 -7.24
N VAL A 109 -14.76 2.79 -7.10
CA VAL A 109 -15.60 1.81 -7.76
C VAL A 109 -16.19 0.86 -6.72
N GLU A 110 -17.48 0.60 -6.83
CA GLU A 110 -18.12 -0.46 -6.06
C GLU A 110 -17.80 -1.80 -6.72
N LYS A 111 -17.16 -2.69 -5.97
CA LYS A 111 -16.65 -3.96 -6.46
C LYS A 111 -17.71 -5.05 -6.32
N ALA A 112 -17.95 -5.82 -7.38
CA ALA A 112 -18.68 -7.08 -7.26
C ALA A 112 -17.81 -8.14 -6.56
N GLU A 113 -18.44 -9.15 -5.93
CA GLU A 113 -17.72 -10.19 -5.16
C GLU A 113 -16.62 -10.91 -5.96
N THR A 114 -16.81 -11.05 -7.28
CA THR A 114 -15.91 -11.79 -8.18
C THR A 114 -14.74 -10.98 -8.72
N GLU A 115 -14.77 -9.65 -8.57
CA GLU A 115 -13.78 -8.76 -9.19
C GLU A 115 -12.56 -8.56 -8.28
N GLY A 116 -11.38 -8.30 -8.83
CA GLY A 116 -10.19 -7.93 -8.08
C GLY A 116 -9.91 -6.43 -8.09
N LEU A 117 -8.64 -6.06 -7.95
CA LEU A 117 -8.19 -4.67 -8.01
C LEU A 117 -8.32 -4.09 -9.42
N GLU A 118 -8.27 -4.95 -10.44
CA GLU A 118 -8.47 -4.62 -11.85
C GLU A 118 -9.77 -3.85 -12.11
N ALA A 119 -10.82 -4.04 -11.29
CA ALA A 119 -12.05 -3.25 -11.41
C ALA A 119 -11.81 -1.74 -11.21
N LEU A 120 -10.89 -1.36 -10.32
CA LEU A 120 -10.52 0.05 -10.11
C LEU A 120 -9.68 0.58 -11.27
N GLU A 121 -8.79 -0.25 -11.81
CA GLU A 121 -7.97 0.11 -12.98
C GLU A 121 -8.86 0.31 -14.21
N ASP A 122 -9.75 -0.63 -14.50
CA ASP A 122 -10.71 -0.60 -15.60
C ASP A 122 -11.66 0.59 -15.46
N HIS A 123 -12.16 0.85 -14.24
CA HIS A 123 -13.00 2.02 -13.97
C HIS A 123 -12.28 3.32 -14.33
N VAL A 124 -11.00 3.43 -13.94
CA VAL A 124 -10.23 4.65 -14.21
C VAL A 124 -9.92 4.85 -15.68
N ASP A 125 -9.59 3.78 -16.40
CA ASP A 125 -9.36 3.85 -17.85
C ASP A 125 -10.65 4.22 -18.61
N GLN A 126 -11.74 3.51 -18.33
CA GLN A 126 -12.99 3.70 -19.06
C GLN A 126 -13.62 5.08 -18.77
N HIS A 127 -13.65 5.51 -17.50
CA HIS A 127 -14.35 6.72 -17.09
C HIS A 127 -13.50 7.99 -17.18
N PHE A 128 -12.20 7.91 -16.84
CA PHE A 128 -11.31 9.07 -16.85
C PHE A 128 -10.36 9.10 -18.05
N GLY A 129 -10.20 8.00 -18.78
CA GLY A 129 -9.28 7.92 -19.92
C GLY A 129 -7.80 7.97 -19.50
N LEU A 130 -7.50 7.46 -18.31
CA LEU A 130 -6.16 7.45 -17.72
C LEU A 130 -5.82 6.02 -17.29
N ILE A 131 -4.53 5.67 -17.27
CA ILE A 131 -4.10 4.37 -16.73
C ILE A 131 -3.69 4.57 -15.28
N LEU A 132 -4.26 3.75 -14.41
CA LEU A 132 -3.96 3.70 -12.98
C LEU A 132 -2.95 2.57 -12.71
N TRP A 133 -1.88 2.89 -11.99
CA TRP A 133 -0.99 1.88 -11.42
C TRP A 133 -1.11 1.91 -9.89
N PRO A 134 -1.97 1.08 -9.30
CA PRO A 134 -2.09 0.99 -7.86
C PRO A 134 -0.82 0.38 -7.26
N SER A 135 -0.35 0.96 -6.15
CA SER A 135 0.97 0.64 -5.59
C SER A 135 0.88 0.02 -4.21
N LEU A 136 0.21 0.67 -3.26
CA LEU A 136 0.22 0.30 -1.86
C LEU A 136 -1.12 0.60 -1.21
N LEU A 137 -1.58 -0.32 -0.37
CA LEU A 137 -2.70 -0.08 0.52
C LEU A 137 -2.37 1.11 1.46
N TYR A 138 -3.35 1.98 1.64
CA TYR A 138 -3.20 3.24 2.37
C TYR A 138 -4.25 3.42 3.47
N SER A 139 -5.47 2.95 3.23
CA SER A 139 -6.55 3.07 4.20
C SER A 139 -7.55 1.94 4.04
N VAL A 140 -7.96 1.33 5.14
CA VAL A 140 -9.10 0.41 5.19
C VAL A 140 -10.03 0.91 6.27
N TYR A 141 -11.26 1.22 5.91
CA TYR A 141 -12.24 1.65 6.89
C TYR A 141 -13.64 1.19 6.55
N GLU A 142 -14.45 0.98 7.58
CA GLU A 142 -15.88 0.81 7.45
C GLU A 142 -16.59 2.15 7.59
N ASP A 143 -17.53 2.46 6.70
CA ASP A 143 -18.55 3.47 6.97
C ASP A 143 -19.67 2.81 7.79
N THR A 144 -19.65 3.02 9.11
CA THR A 144 -20.61 2.39 10.02
C THR A 144 -22.05 2.89 9.83
N LYS A 145 -22.28 3.97 9.07
CA LYS A 145 -23.63 4.45 8.73
C LYS A 145 -24.24 3.63 7.61
N THR A 146 -23.42 3.21 6.64
CA THR A 146 -23.89 2.42 5.47
C THR A 146 -23.49 0.95 5.54
N GLY A 147 -22.64 0.56 6.48
CA GLY A 147 -22.01 -0.77 6.56
C GLY A 147 -21.04 -1.07 5.41
N ARG A 148 -20.60 -0.05 4.66
CA ARG A 148 -19.76 -0.25 3.47
C ARG A 148 -18.29 -0.22 3.84
N GLN A 149 -17.56 -1.22 3.36
CA GLN A 149 -16.12 -1.30 3.53
C GLN A 149 -15.44 -0.48 2.42
N HIS A 150 -14.43 0.30 2.79
CA HIS A 150 -13.64 1.11 1.85
C HIS A 150 -12.19 0.67 1.90
N VAL A 151 -11.62 0.41 0.72
CA VAL A 151 -10.22 0.02 0.54
C VAL A 151 -9.51 1.02 -0.38
N ILE A 152 -8.70 1.81 0.31
CA ILE A 152 -7.79 2.90 -0.04
C ILE A 152 -6.46 2.53 -0.69
N TYR A 153 -6.22 2.67 -1.99
CA TYR A 153 -4.86 2.53 -2.54
C TYR A 153 -4.19 3.87 -2.78
N ARG A 154 -2.86 3.91 -2.63
CA ARG A 154 -2.01 4.91 -3.28
C ARG A 154 -1.72 4.43 -4.69
N ALA A 155 -1.89 5.29 -5.67
CA ALA A 155 -1.69 4.95 -7.06
C ALA A 155 -1.00 6.08 -7.82
N THR A 156 -0.29 5.72 -8.89
CA THR A 156 0.26 6.69 -9.86
C THR A 156 -0.60 6.68 -11.12
N LEU A 157 -0.84 7.86 -11.71
CA LEU A 157 -1.53 8.00 -12.99
C LEU A 157 -0.55 8.31 -14.12
N THR A 158 -0.83 7.79 -15.32
CA THR A 158 -0.13 8.19 -16.53
C THR A 158 -0.42 9.63 -16.93
N ALA A 159 0.41 10.20 -17.82
CA ALA A 159 0.17 11.53 -18.40
C ALA A 159 -1.11 11.55 -19.26
N GLY A 160 -1.78 12.70 -19.31
CA GLY A 160 -3.03 12.88 -20.07
C GLY A 160 -4.02 13.83 -19.40
N VAL A 161 -5.01 14.29 -20.16
CA VAL A 161 -6.13 15.12 -19.64
C VAL A 161 -7.25 14.18 -19.23
N PRO A 162 -7.74 14.23 -17.97
CA PRO A 162 -8.82 13.37 -17.54
C PRO A 162 -10.11 13.75 -18.25
N LYS A 163 -10.90 12.76 -18.69
CA LYS A 163 -12.23 12.97 -19.30
C LYS A 163 -13.25 13.53 -18.30
N ALA A 164 -13.07 13.24 -17.02
CA ALA A 164 -13.89 13.71 -15.92
C ALA A 164 -13.04 13.92 -14.66
N GLY A 165 -13.51 14.79 -13.75
CA GLY A 165 -12.75 15.18 -12.57
C GLY A 165 -11.64 16.20 -12.86
N ARG A 166 -10.86 16.52 -11.83
CA ARG A 166 -9.85 17.56 -11.87
C ARG A 166 -8.64 17.20 -11.00
N PHE A 167 -7.45 17.58 -11.45
CA PHE A 167 -6.24 17.49 -10.65
C PHE A 167 -6.12 18.67 -9.69
N PHE A 168 -5.87 18.38 -8.42
CA PHE A 168 -5.59 19.35 -7.36
C PHE A 168 -4.19 19.14 -6.80
N PRO A 169 -3.37 20.20 -6.63
CA PRO A 169 -2.09 20.07 -5.93
C PRO A 169 -2.29 19.50 -4.54
N ILE A 170 -1.46 18.52 -4.15
CA ILE A 170 -1.55 17.84 -2.84
C ILE A 170 -1.51 18.83 -1.67
N GLN A 171 -0.74 19.92 -1.83
CA GLN A 171 -0.57 20.94 -0.79
C GLN A 171 -1.68 22.00 -0.79
N SER A 172 -2.63 21.93 -1.72
CA SER A 172 -3.72 22.91 -1.88
C SER A 172 -5.04 22.22 -2.26
N LEU A 173 -5.36 21.14 -1.55
CA LEU A 173 -6.60 20.39 -1.74
C LEU A 173 -7.83 21.21 -1.33
N PRO A 174 -8.97 21.04 -2.01
CA PRO A 174 -10.21 21.78 -1.73
C PRO A 174 -10.94 21.16 -0.53
N LEU A 175 -10.30 21.10 0.65
CA LEU A 175 -10.80 20.35 1.81
C LEU A 175 -12.21 20.77 2.26
N ASP A 176 -12.54 22.05 2.12
CA ASP A 176 -13.84 22.60 2.51
C ASP A 176 -14.97 22.21 1.53
N GLU A 177 -14.62 21.76 0.33
CA GLU A 177 -15.55 21.30 -0.71
C GLU A 177 -15.70 19.76 -0.72
N ILE A 178 -15.05 19.04 0.21
CA ILE A 178 -15.17 17.58 0.32
C ILE A 178 -16.27 17.26 1.33
N ASN A 179 -17.43 16.80 0.86
CA ASN A 179 -18.57 16.52 1.74
C ASN A 179 -18.34 15.35 2.69
N ASP A 180 -17.66 14.30 2.23
CA ASP A 180 -17.37 13.10 3.03
C ASP A 180 -16.21 13.38 4.00
N SER A 181 -16.49 13.29 5.31
CA SER A 181 -15.48 13.55 6.35
C SER A 181 -14.34 12.54 6.33
N ALA A 182 -14.60 11.26 6.01
CA ALA A 182 -13.57 10.23 5.93
C ALA A 182 -12.61 10.52 4.78
N VAL A 183 -13.16 10.87 3.62
CA VAL A 183 -12.34 11.27 2.46
C VAL A 183 -11.53 12.52 2.78
N ARG A 184 -12.16 13.53 3.42
CA ARG A 184 -11.50 14.78 3.81
C ARG A 184 -10.30 14.53 4.74
N ASP A 185 -10.49 13.73 5.78
CA ASP A 185 -9.43 13.39 6.73
C ASP A 185 -8.35 12.52 6.08
N LEU A 186 -8.73 11.59 5.21
CA LEU A 186 -7.82 10.73 4.46
C LEU A 186 -6.88 11.54 3.56
N VAL A 187 -7.41 12.47 2.77
CA VAL A 187 -6.58 13.28 1.85
C VAL A 187 -5.78 14.35 2.59
N LYS A 188 -6.31 14.88 3.71
CA LYS A 188 -5.55 15.75 4.61
C LYS A 188 -4.34 15.03 5.20
N ARG A 189 -4.52 13.78 5.65
CA ARG A 189 -3.43 12.91 6.10
C ARG A 189 -2.44 12.64 4.98
N TYR A 190 -2.93 12.36 3.77
CA TYR A 190 -2.07 12.12 2.61
C TYR A 190 -1.17 13.31 2.30
N ALA A 191 -1.74 14.53 2.34
CA ALA A 191 -0.99 15.76 2.14
C ALA A 191 0.11 15.94 3.18
N ALA A 192 -0.17 15.67 4.46
CA ALA A 192 0.84 15.72 5.52
C ALA A 192 1.94 14.66 5.33
N GLU A 193 1.57 13.41 5.08
CA GLU A 193 2.51 12.28 4.91
C GLU A 193 3.38 12.43 3.65
N SER A 194 2.85 13.01 2.57
CA SER A 194 3.60 13.21 1.31
C SER A 194 4.80 14.15 1.47
N THR A 195 4.74 15.11 2.39
CA THR A 195 5.90 15.99 2.69
C THR A 195 7.05 15.25 3.35
N LEU A 196 6.76 14.17 4.08
CA LEU A 196 7.72 13.40 4.86
C LEU A 196 8.20 12.15 4.11
N GLY A 197 7.50 11.74 3.04
CA GLY A 197 7.78 10.52 2.28
C GLY A 197 7.49 9.22 3.06
N ASN A 198 6.85 9.31 4.22
CA ASN A 198 6.56 8.18 5.08
C ASN A 198 5.05 7.99 5.22
N PHE A 199 4.55 6.89 4.68
CA PHE A 199 3.12 6.61 4.62
C PHE A 199 2.76 5.42 5.50
N GLY A 200 1.69 5.57 6.29
CA GLY A 200 1.14 4.49 7.11
C GLY A 200 -0.20 3.99 6.56
N VAL A 201 -0.51 2.72 6.83
CA VAL A 201 -1.84 2.16 6.52
C VAL A 201 -2.80 2.45 7.67
N TYR A 202 -3.90 3.13 7.38
CA TYR A 202 -4.97 3.34 8.36
C TYR A 202 -5.92 2.15 8.41
N PHE A 203 -6.30 1.73 9.61
CA PHE A 203 -7.36 0.75 9.86
C PHE A 203 -8.36 1.31 10.87
N GLY A 204 -9.65 1.29 10.55
CA GLY A 204 -10.69 1.75 11.47
C GLY A 204 -12.05 1.92 10.84
N ASN A 205 -12.72 3.01 11.20
CA ASN A 205 -13.96 3.47 10.57
C ASN A 205 -13.83 4.94 10.17
N GLN A 206 -14.93 5.54 9.70
CA GLN A 206 -14.99 6.93 9.25
C GLN A 206 -14.72 7.98 10.37
N GLU A 207 -14.66 7.58 11.64
CA GLU A 207 -14.44 8.49 12.78
C GLU A 207 -13.18 8.16 13.61
N LYS A 208 -12.81 6.88 13.75
CA LYS A 208 -11.74 6.41 14.64
C LYS A 208 -10.99 5.21 14.05
N GLY A 209 -9.68 5.19 14.25
CA GLY A 209 -8.82 4.11 13.80
C GLY A 209 -7.37 4.27 14.25
N ARG A 210 -6.49 3.45 13.67
CA ARG A 210 -5.05 3.46 13.93
C ARG A 210 -4.27 3.48 12.63
N VAL A 211 -3.21 4.28 12.59
CA VAL A 211 -2.23 4.28 11.50
C VAL A 211 -1.09 3.34 11.88
N HIS A 212 -0.84 2.35 11.05
CA HIS A 212 0.26 1.42 11.18
C HIS A 212 1.36 1.83 10.20
N ALA A 213 2.55 2.13 10.72
CA ALA A 213 3.68 2.48 9.88
C ALA A 213 4.03 1.34 8.92
N VAL A 214 4.15 1.64 7.63
CA VAL A 214 4.80 0.76 6.67
C VAL A 214 6.28 1.06 6.78
N ALA A 215 7.12 0.05 7.01
CA ALA A 215 8.56 0.27 7.12
C ALA A 215 9.06 1.09 5.92
N ALA A 216 9.68 2.24 6.20
CA ALA A 216 10.14 3.15 5.16
C ALA A 216 11.18 2.44 4.27
N LYS A 217 11.07 2.63 2.95
CA LYS A 217 12.17 2.33 2.02
C LYS A 217 13.28 3.34 2.33
N GLY A 218 14.25 2.93 3.15
CA GLY A 218 15.54 3.60 3.31
C GLY A 218 16.45 3.32 2.12
#